data_AF-V4KKM4-F1
#
_entry.id   AF-V4KKM4-F1
#
_cell.length_a   1.000
_cell.length_b   1.000
_cell.length_c   1.000
_cell.angle_alpha   90.00
_cell.angle_beta   90.00
_cell.angle_gamma   90.00
#
_symmetry.space_group_name_H-M   'P 1'
#
loop_
_entity.id
_entity.type
_entity.pdbx_description
1 polymer ?
#
loop_
_entity_poly.entity_id
_entity_poly.type
_entity_poly.pdbx_seq_one_letter_code
_entity_poly.pdbx_strand_id
1 'polypeptide(L)'
;MFTEEKEKKAKYGSVVFVYCFFCVVLVVGLVRIAKPYDNFKQNLMEAEAAVEEGFLGATYSSRNLPCNAHKSRSDSVPAQNQEKLSAQTSYFYRQLPPNSYCVQFDSFATMLKQVNTGKYESRPFSIGGYNWSLLIYPNGNKQDNVNGYISVYARIHNSSLMTNEVNAEIKFFIYSKIKDQYLTFQDNEPQRFHMFKPQWGIPTMISLSSFLTTTNGFVFDGGRSVFGVDVVVTEPFKKWEVFSNEENIRDPIYCWKITQFSTLDRNSYTSGSFSCGGRNWVLKVYPNGVGSATGNSLSLFLLSASNETDYVRAKLRVLDQIRFTHLEKQLEGWPNATENGWGLDKFVTLADIKNATKGFLVNDTLKVEVEILSFSKTDFFSL
;
A
#
# COMPACT_ATOMS: atom_id res chain seq x y z
N MET A 1 76.86 11.85 -34.43
CA MET A 1 75.70 10.94 -34.42
C MET A 1 76.02 9.76 -33.51
N PHE A 2 76.01 9.91 -32.19
CA PHE A 2 76.09 8.82 -31.18
C PHE A 2 76.02 9.41 -29.76
N THR A 3 74.96 10.16 -29.42
CA THR A 3 74.76 10.61 -28.03
C THR A 3 73.30 10.70 -27.59
N GLU A 4 72.32 10.80 -28.51
CA GLU A 4 70.88 10.86 -28.12
C GLU A 4 70.20 9.49 -27.86
N GLU A 5 70.80 8.36 -28.26
CA GLU A 5 70.14 7.05 -28.11
C GLU A 5 70.33 6.41 -26.71
N LYS A 6 71.33 6.84 -25.93
CA LYS A 6 71.57 6.27 -24.59
C LYS A 6 70.61 6.84 -23.52
N GLU A 7 70.16 8.09 -23.65
CA GLU A 7 69.25 8.70 -22.65
C GLU A 7 67.82 8.16 -22.74
N LYS A 8 67.33 7.80 -23.93
CA LYS A 8 65.98 7.21 -24.08
C LYS A 8 65.87 5.79 -23.52
N LYS A 9 66.93 4.97 -23.61
CA LYS A 9 66.93 3.62 -23.03
C LYS A 9 66.99 3.62 -21.50
N ALA A 10 67.69 4.59 -20.89
CA ALA A 10 67.73 4.72 -19.42
C ALA A 10 66.37 5.11 -18.82
N LYS A 11 65.61 6.00 -19.48
CA LYS A 11 64.25 6.36 -19.05
C LYS A 11 63.23 5.22 -19.21
N TYR A 12 63.32 4.43 -20.27
CA TYR A 12 62.40 3.29 -20.47
C TYR A 12 62.65 2.15 -19.46
N GLY A 13 63.92 1.87 -19.13
CA GLY A 13 64.27 0.89 -18.11
C GLY A 13 63.76 1.26 -16.72
N SER A 14 63.80 2.55 -16.36
CA SER A 14 63.34 3.02 -15.05
C SER A 14 61.81 2.99 -14.90
N VAL A 15 61.05 3.24 -15.96
CA VAL A 15 59.57 3.21 -15.91
C VAL A 15 59.04 1.77 -15.84
N VAL A 16 59.67 0.84 -16.56
CA VAL A 16 59.30 -0.60 -16.49
C VAL A 16 59.65 -1.19 -15.12
N PHE A 17 60.79 -0.80 -14.52
CA PHE A 17 61.16 -1.26 -13.18
C PHE A 17 60.18 -0.76 -12.10
N VAL A 18 59.74 0.50 -12.19
CA VAL A 18 58.75 1.06 -11.26
C VAL A 18 57.40 0.34 -11.43
N TYR A 19 56.95 0.08 -12.65
CA TYR A 19 55.69 -0.62 -12.89
C TYR A 19 55.71 -2.07 -12.38
N CYS A 20 56.80 -2.81 -12.63
CA CYS A 20 56.96 -4.17 -12.09
C CYS A 20 57.05 -4.19 -10.57
N PHE A 21 57.71 -3.21 -9.93
CA PHE A 21 57.78 -3.11 -8.48
C PHE A 21 56.40 -2.84 -7.86
N PHE A 22 55.59 -1.96 -8.46
CA PHE A 22 54.21 -1.72 -8.01
C PHE A 22 53.30 -2.95 -8.20
N CYS A 23 53.44 -3.70 -9.28
CA CYS A 23 52.69 -4.95 -9.48
C CYS A 23 53.05 -6.02 -8.42
N VAL A 24 54.34 -6.18 -8.09
CA VAL A 24 54.77 -7.15 -7.06
C VAL A 24 54.30 -6.73 -5.67
N VAL A 25 54.35 -5.43 -5.33
CA VAL A 25 53.83 -4.92 -4.05
C VAL A 25 52.31 -5.09 -3.94
N LEU A 26 51.56 -4.90 -5.04
CA LEU A 26 50.11 -5.15 -5.07
C LEU A 26 49.77 -6.64 -4.89
N VAL A 27 50.50 -7.56 -5.54
CA VAL A 27 50.27 -9.00 -5.39
C VAL A 27 50.65 -9.48 -3.99
N VAL A 28 51.76 -9.01 -3.42
CA VAL A 28 52.16 -9.36 -2.03
C VAL A 28 51.20 -8.74 -1.01
N GLY A 29 50.67 -7.55 -1.27
CA GLY A 29 49.61 -6.93 -0.47
C GLY A 29 48.32 -7.75 -0.48
N LEU A 30 47.88 -8.22 -1.64
CA LEU A 30 46.70 -9.08 -1.77
C LEU A 30 46.87 -10.45 -1.08
N VAL A 31 48.06 -11.04 -1.14
CA VAL A 31 48.34 -12.32 -0.45
C VAL A 31 48.41 -12.14 1.08
N ARG A 32 48.85 -10.98 1.58
CA ARG A 32 48.81 -10.67 3.03
C ARG A 32 47.39 -10.36 3.54
N ILE A 33 46.49 -9.87 2.68
CA ILE A 33 45.08 -9.61 3.01
C ILE A 33 44.23 -10.89 2.94
N ALA A 34 44.63 -11.88 2.13
CA ALA A 34 43.92 -13.16 2.04
C ALA A 34 44.12 -14.08 3.26
N LYS A 35 45.32 -14.08 3.87
CA LYS A 35 45.63 -14.93 5.04
C LYS A 35 44.73 -14.73 6.29
N PRO A 36 44.31 -13.52 6.67
CA PRO A 36 43.37 -13.35 7.79
C PRO A 36 41.93 -13.78 7.47
N TYR A 37 41.58 -14.00 6.18
CA TYR A 37 40.22 -14.37 5.78
C TYR A 37 39.94 -15.88 5.96
N ASP A 38 40.95 -16.74 5.75
CA ASP A 38 40.80 -18.18 5.95
C ASP A 38 40.71 -18.56 7.43
N ASN A 39 41.47 -17.89 8.31
CA ASN A 39 41.36 -18.10 9.76
C ASN A 39 40.01 -17.64 10.34
N PHE A 40 39.37 -16.62 9.75
CA PHE A 40 38.04 -16.17 10.18
C PHE A 40 36.95 -17.19 9.84
N LYS A 41 37.07 -17.86 8.68
CA LYS A 41 36.11 -18.87 8.22
C LYS A 41 36.14 -20.13 9.08
N GLN A 42 37.32 -20.52 9.56
CA GLN A 42 37.48 -21.71 10.40
C GLN A 42 36.96 -21.47 11.84
N ASN A 43 37.19 -20.29 12.40
CA ASN A 43 36.64 -19.90 13.71
C ASN A 43 35.09 -19.72 13.69
N LEU A 44 34.50 -19.36 12.54
CA LEU A 44 33.05 -19.22 12.40
C LEU A 44 32.34 -20.59 12.41
N MET A 45 32.94 -21.59 11.76
CA MET A 45 32.40 -22.95 11.69
C MET A 45 32.43 -23.66 13.06
N GLU A 46 33.42 -23.37 13.90
CA GLU A 46 33.48 -23.89 15.29
C GLU A 46 32.52 -23.16 16.23
N ALA A 47 32.21 -21.89 15.97
CA ALA A 47 31.22 -21.12 16.74
C ALA A 47 29.77 -21.49 16.40
N GLU A 48 29.47 -21.83 15.15
CA GLU A 48 28.13 -22.27 14.73
C GLU A 48 27.76 -23.65 15.29
N ALA A 49 28.72 -24.56 15.47
CA ALA A 49 28.49 -25.86 16.10
C ALA A 49 28.20 -25.78 17.61
N ALA A 50 28.64 -24.71 18.29
CA ALA A 50 28.47 -24.53 19.73
C ALA A 50 27.12 -23.86 20.13
N VAL A 51 26.35 -23.35 19.16
CA VAL A 51 25.11 -22.60 19.41
C VAL A 51 23.85 -23.49 19.31
N GLU A 52 23.97 -24.74 18.87
CA GLU A 52 22.83 -25.63 18.67
C GLU A 52 22.37 -26.39 19.94
N GLU A 53 23.12 -26.33 21.05
CA GLU A 53 22.67 -26.83 22.36
C GLU A 53 22.39 -25.70 23.35
N GLY A 54 21.15 -25.20 23.34
CA GLY A 54 20.61 -24.53 24.53
C GLY A 54 19.66 -23.39 24.24
N PHE A 55 18.39 -23.67 23.91
CA PHE A 55 17.28 -22.78 24.23
C PHE A 55 15.98 -23.56 24.42
N LEU A 56 15.83 -24.18 25.59
CA LEU A 56 14.55 -24.47 26.24
C LEU A 56 14.28 -23.31 27.21
N GLY A 57 13.24 -22.50 26.97
CA GLY A 57 12.82 -21.47 27.93
C GLY A 57 11.94 -20.37 27.34
N ALA A 58 10.66 -20.39 27.71
CA ALA A 58 9.56 -19.53 27.28
C ALA A 58 9.81 -17.99 27.30
N THR A 59 9.16 -17.24 26.38
CA THR A 59 7.93 -16.44 26.65
C THR A 59 7.60 -15.44 25.52
N TYR A 60 6.30 -15.24 25.30
CA TYR A 60 5.60 -14.27 24.43
C TYR A 60 5.76 -14.38 22.91
N SER A 61 4.73 -14.98 22.30
CA SER A 61 4.41 -14.98 20.88
C SER A 61 4.38 -13.56 20.31
N SER A 62 5.43 -13.20 19.55
CA SER A 62 5.33 -12.20 18.50
C SER A 62 4.30 -12.71 17.50
N ARG A 63 3.09 -12.12 17.49
CA ARG A 63 2.21 -12.24 16.32
C ARG A 63 2.94 -11.55 15.17
N ASN A 64 3.68 -12.33 14.40
CA ASN A 64 4.27 -11.86 13.15
C ASN A 64 3.12 -11.45 12.25
N LEU A 65 2.93 -10.15 12.11
CA LEU A 65 1.94 -9.58 11.23
C LEU A 65 2.31 -9.96 9.80
N PRO A 66 1.35 -10.32 8.95
CA PRO A 66 1.62 -10.73 7.57
C PRO A 66 2.30 -9.62 6.74
N CYS A 67 2.30 -8.38 7.22
CA CYS A 67 2.83 -7.21 6.53
C CYS A 67 4.07 -6.59 7.21
N ASN A 68 4.72 -7.27 8.15
CA ASN A 68 5.93 -6.75 8.79
C ASN A 68 7.08 -6.70 7.78
N ALA A 69 7.45 -5.48 7.35
CA ALA A 69 8.67 -5.22 6.57
C ALA A 69 9.96 -5.30 7.43
N HIS A 70 9.84 -5.52 8.74
CA HIS A 70 11.01 -5.66 9.61
C HIS A 70 11.53 -7.09 9.63
N LYS A 71 12.77 -7.22 9.12
CA LYS A 71 13.65 -8.40 9.05
C LYS A 71 13.39 -9.37 7.90
N SER A 72 13.62 -8.89 6.68
CA SER A 72 14.49 -9.66 5.79
C SER A 72 15.90 -9.54 6.37
N ARG A 73 16.34 -10.52 7.17
CA ARG A 73 17.78 -10.70 7.41
C ARG A 73 18.43 -10.79 6.03
N SER A 74 19.51 -10.03 5.83
CA SER A 74 20.35 -10.13 4.64
C SER A 74 21.06 -11.48 4.67
N ASP A 75 20.34 -12.56 4.37
CA ASP A 75 20.98 -13.77 3.91
C ASP A 75 21.43 -13.47 2.49
N SER A 76 22.72 -13.17 2.37
CA SER A 76 23.41 -13.04 1.09
C SER A 76 23.35 -14.40 0.39
N VAL A 77 22.25 -14.64 -0.32
CA VAL A 77 22.17 -15.72 -1.31
C VAL A 77 23.22 -15.38 -2.37
N PRO A 78 24.17 -16.28 -2.66
CA PRO A 78 25.13 -16.06 -3.74
C PRO A 78 24.35 -15.84 -5.03
N ALA A 79 24.73 -14.83 -5.80
CA ALA A 79 24.13 -14.54 -7.09
C ALA A 79 24.27 -15.75 -8.03
N GLN A 80 23.29 -16.64 -8.00
CA GLN A 80 23.05 -17.58 -9.08
C GLN A 80 22.47 -16.76 -10.23
N ASN A 81 23.10 -16.90 -11.40
CA ASN A 81 22.53 -16.46 -12.67
C ASN A 81 21.09 -16.96 -12.77
N GLN A 82 20.13 -16.09 -12.45
CA GLN A 82 18.74 -16.31 -12.80
C GLN A 82 18.62 -16.02 -14.29
N GLU A 83 18.88 -17.05 -15.10
CA GLU A 83 18.17 -17.19 -16.35
C GLU A 83 16.68 -17.04 -16.03
N LYS A 84 16.04 -16.11 -16.74
CA LYS A 84 14.63 -15.73 -16.62
C LYS A 84 13.75 -16.98 -16.71
N LEU A 85 13.45 -17.62 -15.57
CA LEU A 85 12.26 -18.45 -15.42
C LEU A 85 11.09 -17.53 -15.81
N SER A 86 10.44 -17.86 -16.92
CA SER A 86 9.52 -17.01 -17.66
C SER A 86 8.39 -16.50 -16.75
N ALA A 87 8.51 -15.27 -16.25
CA ALA A 87 7.35 -14.50 -15.84
C ALA A 87 6.40 -14.48 -17.05
N GLN A 88 5.18 -15.01 -16.88
CA GLN A 88 4.22 -15.15 -17.95
C GLN A 88 3.68 -13.76 -18.30
N THR A 89 4.35 -13.08 -19.23
CA THR A 89 3.88 -11.81 -19.78
C THR A 89 2.49 -12.02 -20.39
N SER A 90 1.50 -11.30 -19.87
CA SER A 90 0.13 -11.35 -20.37
C SER A 90 -0.08 -10.28 -21.43
N TYR A 91 -0.94 -10.57 -22.41
CA TYR A 91 -1.37 -9.58 -23.40
C TYR A 91 -2.89 -9.60 -23.60
N PHE A 92 -3.46 -8.42 -23.82
CA PHE A 92 -4.90 -8.22 -24.03
C PHE A 92 -5.15 -6.92 -24.78
N TYR A 93 -6.39 -6.71 -25.25
CA TYR A 93 -6.79 -5.46 -25.88
C TYR A 93 -7.49 -4.54 -24.88
N ARG A 94 -7.11 -3.26 -24.88
CA ARG A 94 -7.68 -2.18 -24.07
C ARG A 94 -8.18 -1.07 -24.98
N GLN A 95 -9.38 -0.55 -24.73
CA GLN A 95 -9.92 0.58 -25.50
C GLN A 95 -9.24 1.91 -25.13
N LEU A 96 -9.06 2.16 -23.84
CA LEU A 96 -8.47 3.40 -23.35
C LEU A 96 -6.99 3.49 -23.70
N PRO A 97 -6.49 4.70 -24.05
CA PRO A 97 -5.07 4.92 -24.25
C PRO A 97 -4.27 4.73 -22.95
N PRO A 98 -2.94 4.61 -23.06
CA PRO A 98 -2.03 4.73 -21.93
C PRO A 98 -2.22 6.05 -21.18
N ASN A 99 -2.20 5.98 -19.86
CA ASN A 99 -2.29 7.09 -18.93
C ASN A 99 -0.95 7.85 -18.79
N SER A 100 0.20 7.16 -18.88
CA SER A 100 1.49 7.81 -18.59
C SER A 100 2.11 8.52 -19.79
N TYR A 101 2.30 7.82 -20.92
CA TYR A 101 2.93 8.43 -22.09
C TYR A 101 2.63 7.69 -23.40
N CYS A 102 2.50 8.44 -24.49
CA CYS A 102 2.38 7.92 -25.85
C CYS A 102 3.34 8.64 -26.80
N VAL A 103 3.82 7.91 -27.81
CA VAL A 103 4.52 8.46 -28.96
C VAL A 103 3.84 7.98 -30.23
N GLN A 104 3.51 8.92 -31.11
CA GLN A 104 3.09 8.63 -32.48
C GLN A 104 4.29 8.88 -33.41
N PHE A 105 4.50 7.95 -34.33
CA PHE A 105 5.37 8.14 -35.49
C PHE A 105 4.50 8.48 -36.69
N ASP A 106 4.83 9.55 -37.41
CA ASP A 106 4.17 9.86 -38.68
C ASP A 106 4.53 8.84 -39.78
N SER A 107 5.72 8.25 -39.67
CA SER A 107 6.18 7.17 -40.53
C SER A 107 7.10 6.22 -39.77
N PHE A 108 6.59 5.04 -39.43
CA PHE A 108 7.37 3.97 -38.80
C PHE A 108 8.57 3.56 -39.67
N ALA A 109 8.38 3.51 -40.99
CA ALA A 109 9.45 3.20 -41.92
C ALA A 109 10.59 4.24 -41.89
N THR A 110 10.24 5.53 -41.72
CA THR A 110 11.24 6.59 -41.56
C THR A 110 11.99 6.45 -40.24
N MET A 111 11.26 6.19 -39.14
CA MET A 111 11.88 5.93 -37.84
C MET A 111 12.83 4.72 -37.89
N LEU A 112 12.40 3.60 -38.49
CA LEU A 112 13.22 2.39 -38.65
C LEU A 112 14.54 2.69 -39.40
N LYS A 113 14.47 3.50 -40.47
CA LYS A 113 15.67 3.93 -41.22
C LYS A 113 16.58 4.84 -40.38
N GLN A 114 16.01 5.77 -39.62
CA GLN A 114 16.77 6.73 -38.81
C GLN A 114 17.51 6.06 -37.66
N VAL A 115 16.84 5.17 -36.92
CA VAL A 115 17.48 4.47 -35.79
C VAL A 115 18.38 3.33 -36.26
N ASN A 116 18.18 2.84 -37.49
CA ASN A 116 18.92 1.74 -38.10
C ASN A 116 18.92 0.49 -37.20
N THR A 117 20.03 0.23 -36.49
CA THR A 117 20.15 -0.90 -35.56
C THR A 117 20.13 -0.50 -34.08
N GLY A 118 19.81 0.76 -33.80
CA GLY A 118 19.69 1.33 -32.47
C GLY A 118 18.24 1.34 -31.97
N LYS A 119 17.90 2.40 -31.24
CA LYS A 119 16.59 2.59 -30.62
C LYS A 119 16.09 4.01 -30.84
N TYR A 120 14.77 4.15 -30.82
CA TYR A 120 14.14 5.42 -30.51
C TYR A 120 14.05 5.56 -28.99
N GLU A 121 14.33 6.75 -28.49
CA GLU A 121 14.15 7.12 -27.09
C GLU A 121 13.22 8.33 -27.03
N SER A 122 12.14 8.21 -26.24
CA SER A 122 11.20 9.31 -26.06
C SER A 122 11.84 10.47 -25.31
N ARG A 123 11.22 11.65 -25.42
CA ARG A 123 11.45 12.71 -24.44
C ARG A 123 11.14 12.19 -23.03
N PRO A 124 11.84 12.71 -21.99
CA PRO A 124 11.58 12.32 -20.63
C PRO A 124 10.17 12.76 -20.21
N PHE A 125 9.51 11.94 -19.39
CA PHE A 125 8.22 12.24 -18.77
C PHE A 125 8.24 11.85 -17.29
N SER A 126 7.51 12.58 -16.44
CA SER A 126 7.60 12.43 -14.99
C SER A 126 6.40 11.66 -14.42
N ILE A 127 6.66 10.59 -13.67
CA ILE A 127 5.65 9.77 -12.99
C ILE A 127 6.17 9.37 -11.62
N GLY A 128 5.34 9.55 -10.59
CA GLY A 128 5.67 9.18 -9.20
C GLY A 128 6.89 9.90 -8.63
N GLY A 129 7.21 11.11 -9.13
CA GLY A 129 8.42 11.86 -8.74
C GLY A 129 9.69 11.45 -9.48
N TYR A 130 9.62 10.51 -10.42
CA TYR A 130 10.76 10.00 -11.19
C TYR A 130 10.63 10.36 -12.66
N ASN A 131 11.78 10.56 -13.33
CA ASN A 131 11.83 10.79 -14.77
C ASN A 131 12.02 9.48 -15.52
N TRP A 132 11.16 9.25 -16.50
CA TRP A 132 11.10 8.03 -17.30
C TRP A 132 11.29 8.35 -18.79
N SER A 133 11.81 7.37 -19.53
CA SER A 133 11.82 7.36 -21.00
C SER A 133 11.29 6.04 -21.52
N LEU A 134 10.54 6.09 -22.62
CA LEU A 134 10.14 4.93 -23.40
C LEU A 134 11.21 4.66 -24.47
N LEU A 135 11.74 3.44 -24.48
CA LEU A 135 12.73 2.97 -25.44
C LEU A 135 12.05 1.99 -26.40
N ILE A 136 12.24 2.19 -27.71
CA ILE A 136 11.66 1.34 -28.75
C ILE A 136 12.79 0.91 -29.69
N TYR A 137 13.04 -0.40 -29.75
CA TYR A 137 13.98 -1.02 -30.67
C TYR A 137 13.17 -1.70 -31.78
N PRO A 138 13.03 -1.07 -32.96
CA PRO A 138 12.09 -1.55 -33.97
C PRO A 138 12.53 -2.84 -34.66
N ASN A 139 13.80 -3.25 -34.52
CA ASN A 139 14.30 -4.53 -35.00
C ASN A 139 15.15 -5.26 -33.93
N GLY A 140 14.68 -5.20 -32.69
CA GLY A 140 15.23 -5.97 -31.59
C GLY A 140 16.34 -5.26 -30.82
N ASN A 141 16.41 -5.51 -29.52
CA ASN A 141 17.56 -5.09 -28.72
C ASN A 141 18.72 -6.08 -28.89
N LYS A 142 19.77 -5.65 -29.59
CA LYS A 142 21.00 -6.42 -29.78
C LYS A 142 21.68 -6.82 -28.47
N GLN A 143 21.55 -6.01 -27.42
CA GLN A 143 22.12 -6.33 -26.10
C GLN A 143 21.45 -7.56 -25.47
N ASP A 144 20.19 -7.80 -25.83
CA ASP A 144 19.42 -8.96 -25.37
C ASP A 144 19.43 -10.10 -26.41
N ASN A 145 20.30 -10.02 -27.42
CA ASN A 145 20.40 -10.96 -28.55
C ASN A 145 19.06 -11.16 -29.29
N VAL A 146 18.21 -10.14 -29.35
CA VAL A 146 16.92 -10.19 -30.07
C VAL A 146 17.04 -9.51 -31.43
N ASN A 147 16.49 -10.17 -32.46
CA ASN A 147 16.38 -9.66 -33.83
C ASN A 147 15.03 -10.06 -34.44
N GLY A 148 14.46 -9.26 -35.33
CA GLY A 148 13.19 -9.56 -36.00
C GLY A 148 11.94 -9.34 -35.14
N TYR A 149 12.09 -8.74 -33.95
CA TYR A 149 11.01 -8.34 -33.06
C TYR A 149 11.10 -6.84 -32.76
N ILE A 150 9.97 -6.23 -32.42
CA ILE A 150 9.97 -4.93 -31.77
C ILE A 150 10.17 -5.18 -30.27
N SER A 151 11.21 -4.57 -29.70
CA SER A 151 11.48 -4.60 -28.26
C SER A 151 11.15 -3.25 -27.65
N VAL A 152 10.53 -3.24 -26.47
CA VAL A 152 10.17 -2.00 -25.75
C VAL A 152 10.64 -2.05 -24.31
N TYR A 153 11.10 -0.92 -23.79
CA TYR A 153 11.58 -0.80 -22.41
C TYR A 153 11.16 0.54 -21.83
N ALA A 154 10.92 0.55 -20.51
CA ALA A 154 10.83 1.74 -19.69
C ALA A 154 12.18 1.92 -19.00
N ARG A 155 12.74 3.13 -19.06
CA ARG A 155 13.97 3.50 -18.37
C ARG A 155 13.72 4.61 -17.39
N ILE A 156 14.03 4.39 -16.12
CA ILE A 156 14.08 5.43 -15.10
C ILE A 156 15.46 6.11 -15.13
N HIS A 157 15.49 7.43 -14.96
CA HIS A 157 16.74 8.20 -15.05
C HIS A 157 17.49 8.19 -13.70
N ASN A 158 18.81 7.97 -13.76
CA ASN A 158 19.67 7.77 -12.58
C ASN A 158 19.75 8.98 -11.65
N SER A 159 19.45 10.19 -12.13
CA SER A 159 19.40 11.41 -11.30
C SER A 159 18.45 11.29 -10.10
N SER A 160 17.56 10.29 -10.12
CA SER A 160 16.54 10.04 -9.11
C SER A 160 16.76 8.76 -8.27
N LEU A 161 17.85 7.99 -8.48
CA LEU A 161 18.06 6.64 -7.92
C LEU A 161 19.22 6.53 -6.90
N MET A 162 19.74 7.65 -6.39
CA MET A 162 21.01 7.69 -5.66
C MET A 162 21.03 6.91 -4.33
N THR A 163 19.86 6.65 -3.71
CA THR A 163 19.76 5.85 -2.46
C THR A 163 18.53 4.95 -2.38
N ASN A 164 17.62 5.02 -3.38
CA ASN A 164 16.29 4.43 -3.28
C ASN A 164 16.03 3.46 -4.42
N GLU A 165 15.36 2.37 -4.07
CA GLU A 165 14.80 1.43 -5.03
C GLU A 165 13.37 1.84 -5.34
N VAL A 166 12.98 1.71 -6.60
CA VAL A 166 11.65 2.08 -7.07
C VAL A 166 10.98 0.83 -7.60
N ASN A 167 9.87 0.44 -6.98
CA ASN A 167 9.00 -0.57 -7.54
C ASN A 167 7.98 0.13 -8.44
N ALA A 168 7.79 -0.40 -9.65
CA ALA A 168 6.79 0.13 -10.56
C ALA A 168 6.17 -0.98 -11.40
N GLU A 169 4.84 -0.95 -11.54
CA GLU A 169 4.14 -1.72 -12.55
C GLU A 169 4.27 -1.02 -13.90
N ILE A 170 4.65 -1.79 -14.91
CA ILE A 170 4.89 -1.28 -16.25
C ILE A 170 3.99 -2.02 -17.24
N LYS A 171 3.26 -1.27 -18.06
CA LYS A 171 2.48 -1.82 -19.18
C LYS A 171 2.90 -1.14 -20.46
N PHE A 172 3.07 -1.90 -21.54
CA PHE A 172 3.40 -1.36 -22.86
C PHE A 172 2.25 -1.54 -23.82
N PHE A 173 2.12 -0.62 -24.76
CA PHE A 173 0.96 -0.54 -25.64
C PHE A 173 1.36 -0.30 -27.08
N ILE A 174 0.61 -0.92 -28.00
CA ILE A 174 0.62 -0.64 -29.44
C ILE A 174 -0.81 -0.45 -29.90
N TYR A 175 -1.11 0.68 -30.53
CA TYR A 175 -2.45 0.94 -31.07
C TYR A 175 -2.69 0.17 -32.37
N SER A 176 -3.82 -0.54 -32.45
CA SER A 176 -4.35 -1.14 -33.68
C SER A 176 -5.50 -0.30 -34.20
N LYS A 177 -5.33 0.30 -35.38
CA LYS A 177 -6.37 1.08 -36.06
C LYS A 177 -7.56 0.23 -36.50
N ILE A 178 -7.32 -1.03 -36.87
CA ILE A 178 -8.37 -1.95 -37.31
C ILE A 178 -9.31 -2.32 -36.16
N LYS A 179 -8.77 -2.50 -34.96
CA LYS A 179 -9.55 -2.83 -33.77
C LYS A 179 -10.01 -1.62 -32.99
N ASP A 180 -9.46 -0.45 -33.30
CA ASP A 180 -9.59 0.80 -32.53
C ASP A 180 -9.28 0.60 -31.04
N GLN A 181 -8.21 -0.16 -30.77
CA GLN A 181 -7.82 -0.61 -29.43
C GLN A 181 -6.31 -0.72 -29.32
N TYR A 182 -5.81 -0.67 -28.09
CA TYR A 182 -4.41 -0.86 -27.75
C TYR A 182 -4.15 -2.32 -27.37
N LEU A 183 -3.28 -2.99 -28.13
CA LEU A 183 -2.67 -4.24 -27.69
C LEU A 183 -1.73 -3.92 -26.53
N THR A 184 -2.04 -4.45 -25.37
CA THR A 184 -1.39 -4.17 -24.09
C THR A 184 -0.56 -5.37 -23.66
N PHE A 185 0.62 -5.13 -23.14
CA PHE A 185 1.52 -6.13 -22.57
C PHE A 185 1.89 -5.74 -21.14
N GLN A 186 1.78 -6.67 -20.20
CA GLN A 186 2.14 -6.45 -18.80
C GLN A 186 2.68 -7.73 -18.17
N ASP A 187 3.57 -7.58 -17.20
CA ASP A 187 3.95 -8.66 -16.29
C ASP A 187 3.04 -8.65 -15.05
N ASN A 188 3.03 -9.77 -14.32
CA ASN A 188 2.16 -9.95 -13.15
C ASN A 188 2.66 -9.25 -11.89
N GLU A 189 3.94 -8.90 -11.84
CA GLU A 189 4.59 -8.33 -10.65
C GLU A 189 5.19 -6.95 -10.94
N PRO A 190 5.16 -6.02 -9.97
CA PRO A 190 5.91 -4.77 -10.04
C PRO A 190 7.40 -5.04 -10.24
N GLN A 191 8.03 -4.19 -11.05
CA GLN A 191 9.44 -4.31 -11.38
C GLN A 191 10.27 -3.42 -10.46
N ARG A 192 11.31 -4.02 -9.88
CA ARG A 192 12.28 -3.33 -9.04
C ARG A 192 13.34 -2.65 -9.89
N PHE A 193 13.37 -1.33 -9.85
CA PHE A 193 14.36 -0.48 -10.49
C PHE A 193 15.36 0.04 -9.46
N HIS A 194 16.64 -0.01 -9.82
CA HIS A 194 17.75 0.51 -9.01
C HIS A 194 18.90 0.92 -9.93
N MET A 195 19.94 1.56 -9.36
CA MET A 195 21.06 2.13 -10.14
C MET A 195 21.72 1.14 -11.12
N PHE A 196 21.78 -0.15 -10.79
CA PHE A 196 22.36 -1.18 -11.65
C PHE A 196 21.35 -1.87 -12.58
N LYS A 197 20.05 -1.62 -12.39
CA LYS A 197 18.96 -2.10 -13.25
C LYS A 197 17.94 -0.97 -13.49
N PRO A 198 18.32 0.09 -14.24
CA PRO A 198 17.46 1.25 -14.45
C PRO A 198 16.45 1.06 -15.59
N GLN A 199 16.43 -0.11 -16.24
CA GLN A 199 15.55 -0.41 -17.35
C GLN A 199 14.86 -1.76 -17.18
N TRP A 200 13.61 -1.82 -17.61
CA TRP A 200 12.83 -3.05 -17.70
C TRP A 200 11.97 -3.00 -18.96
N GLY A 201 11.79 -4.15 -19.61
CA GLY A 201 11.07 -4.20 -20.87
C GLY A 201 10.76 -5.61 -21.36
N ILE A 202 10.14 -5.67 -22.53
CA ILE A 202 9.73 -6.89 -23.21
C ILE A 202 10.54 -7.02 -24.50
N PRO A 203 11.59 -7.87 -24.51
CA PRO A 203 12.46 -8.00 -25.67
C PRO A 203 11.74 -8.49 -26.93
N THR A 204 10.74 -9.36 -26.79
CA THR A 204 10.01 -9.96 -27.90
C THR A 204 8.53 -9.56 -27.87
N MET A 205 8.24 -8.26 -27.75
CA MET A 205 6.86 -7.76 -27.59
C MET A 205 5.96 -8.20 -28.76
N ILE A 206 6.39 -7.93 -29.99
CA ILE A 206 5.69 -8.38 -31.21
C ILE A 206 6.73 -8.63 -32.30
N SER A 207 6.53 -9.65 -33.14
CA SER A 207 7.40 -9.84 -34.30
C SER A 207 7.28 -8.65 -35.25
N LEU A 208 8.39 -8.24 -35.85
CA LEU A 208 8.39 -7.14 -36.81
C LEU A 208 7.49 -7.46 -38.02
N SER A 209 7.46 -8.72 -38.44
CA SER A 209 6.57 -9.18 -39.51
C SER A 209 5.10 -8.99 -39.14
N SER A 210 4.67 -9.46 -37.96
CA SER A 210 3.27 -9.28 -37.52
C SER A 210 2.91 -7.82 -37.30
N PHE A 211 3.84 -6.99 -36.83
CA PHE A 211 3.61 -5.55 -36.70
C PHE A 211 3.36 -4.88 -38.06
N LEU A 212 4.11 -5.27 -39.09
CA LEU A 212 3.99 -4.72 -40.44
C LEU A 212 2.83 -5.33 -41.25
N THR A 213 2.25 -6.44 -40.82
CA THR A 213 1.09 -7.04 -41.47
C THR A 213 -0.10 -6.07 -41.42
N THR A 214 -0.57 -5.65 -42.59
CA THR A 214 -1.65 -4.65 -42.72
C THR A 214 -2.94 -5.05 -42.03
N THR A 215 -3.27 -6.34 -41.96
CA THR A 215 -4.48 -6.87 -41.30
C THR A 215 -4.46 -6.74 -39.77
N ASN A 216 -3.31 -6.48 -39.17
CA ASN A 216 -3.20 -6.24 -37.72
C ASN A 216 -3.40 -4.75 -37.35
N GLY A 217 -3.25 -3.84 -38.32
CA GLY A 217 -3.59 -2.43 -38.17
C GLY A 217 -2.67 -1.60 -37.27
N PHE A 218 -1.48 -2.09 -36.94
CA PHE A 218 -0.50 -1.36 -36.12
C PHE A 218 0.25 -0.27 -36.90
N VAL A 219 0.29 -0.40 -38.23
CA VAL A 219 0.75 0.62 -39.17
C VAL A 219 -0.43 1.05 -40.03
N PHE A 220 -0.77 2.33 -40.03
CA PHE A 220 -1.97 2.87 -40.67
C PHE A 220 -1.69 4.25 -41.31
N ASP A 221 -2.67 4.84 -42.01
CA ASP A 221 -2.61 6.20 -42.58
C ASP A 221 -1.27 6.56 -43.27
N GLY A 222 -0.79 5.70 -44.16
CA GLY A 222 0.45 5.96 -44.91
C GLY A 222 1.76 5.72 -44.15
N GLY A 223 1.71 5.02 -43.00
CA GLY A 223 2.89 4.59 -42.26
C GLY A 223 2.91 4.97 -40.79
N ARG A 224 1.85 5.59 -40.27
CA ARG A 224 1.74 5.98 -38.87
C ARG A 224 1.68 4.79 -37.94
N SER A 225 2.23 4.94 -36.74
CA SER A 225 2.09 3.97 -35.66
C SER A 225 2.16 4.65 -34.31
N VAL A 226 1.53 4.05 -33.29
CA VAL A 226 1.48 4.60 -31.93
C VAL A 226 1.93 3.56 -30.93
N PHE A 227 2.89 3.94 -30.10
CA PHE A 227 3.38 3.19 -28.96
C PHE A 227 3.08 3.96 -27.67
N GLY A 228 2.91 3.26 -26.58
CA GLY A 228 2.84 3.92 -25.28
C GLY A 228 3.20 3.02 -24.12
N VAL A 229 3.18 3.64 -22.94
CA VAL A 229 3.56 3.02 -21.69
C VAL A 229 2.71 3.57 -20.55
N ASP A 230 2.35 2.68 -19.63
CA ASP A 230 1.85 3.02 -18.30
C ASP A 230 2.92 2.66 -17.30
N VAL A 231 3.20 3.62 -16.42
CA VAL A 231 4.07 3.47 -15.28
C VAL A 231 3.24 3.78 -14.04
N VAL A 232 3.17 2.82 -13.11
CA VAL A 232 2.55 3.03 -11.80
C VAL A 232 3.60 2.75 -10.76
N VAL A 233 4.16 3.81 -10.18
CA VAL A 233 5.13 3.70 -9.09
C VAL A 233 4.40 3.21 -7.85
N THR A 234 4.83 2.07 -7.32
CA THR A 234 4.25 1.47 -6.13
C THR A 234 5.05 1.90 -4.92
N GLU A 235 4.39 2.61 -4.00
CA GLU A 235 5.01 2.91 -2.71
C GLU A 235 5.08 1.63 -1.86
N PRO A 236 6.11 1.51 -1.00
CA PRO A 236 6.09 0.49 0.03
C PRO A 236 4.80 0.58 0.84
N PHE A 237 4.29 -0.58 1.25
CA PHE A 237 3.19 -0.66 2.21
C PHE A 237 3.60 0.06 3.50
N LYS A 238 2.88 1.11 3.87
CA LYS A 238 3.26 2.02 4.98
C LYS A 238 2.24 2.09 6.11
N LYS A 239 0.96 1.84 5.82
CA LYS A 239 -0.13 2.12 6.77
C LYS A 239 -1.05 0.93 6.85
N TRP A 240 -1.39 0.58 8.09
CA TRP A 240 -2.39 -0.43 8.36
C TRP A 240 -2.99 -0.22 9.75
N GLU A 241 -4.14 -0.83 9.98
CA GLU A 241 -4.88 -0.71 11.23
C GLU A 241 -5.28 -2.08 11.78
N VAL A 242 -5.37 -2.15 13.11
CA VAL A 242 -5.99 -3.28 13.81
C VAL A 242 -7.29 -2.80 14.40
N PHE A 243 -8.40 -3.27 13.84
CA PHE A 243 -9.72 -3.11 14.45
C PHE A 243 -9.93 -4.19 15.51
N SER A 244 -10.29 -3.76 16.71
CA SER A 244 -10.64 -4.64 17.83
C SER A 244 -11.81 -4.06 18.63
N ASN A 245 -12.35 -4.84 19.57
CA ASN A 245 -13.35 -4.37 20.50
C ASN A 245 -12.80 -4.40 21.92
N GLU A 246 -13.08 -3.36 22.70
CA GLU A 246 -13.00 -3.43 24.15
C GLU A 246 -14.33 -3.92 24.70
N GLU A 247 -14.30 -5.05 25.40
CA GLU A 247 -15.46 -5.65 26.04
C GLU A 247 -15.40 -5.54 27.56
N ASN A 248 -14.21 -5.26 28.14
CA ASN A 248 -14.04 -5.05 29.57
C ASN A 248 -14.29 -3.57 29.91
N ILE A 249 -15.55 -3.17 29.83
CA ILE A 249 -15.96 -1.80 30.10
C ILE A 249 -15.95 -1.52 31.61
N ARG A 250 -15.13 -0.55 32.03
CA ARG A 250 -15.16 -0.01 33.40
C ARG A 250 -16.39 0.88 33.58
N ASP A 251 -17.11 0.66 34.68
CA ASP A 251 -18.36 1.34 35.04
C ASP A 251 -19.35 1.37 33.87
N PRO A 252 -19.82 0.19 33.39
CA PRO A 252 -20.58 0.07 32.15
C PRO A 252 -21.95 0.73 32.21
N ILE A 253 -22.48 0.96 33.41
CA ILE A 253 -23.86 1.38 33.62
C ILE A 253 -23.93 2.84 34.06
N TYR A 254 -24.75 3.62 33.37
CA TYR A 254 -25.11 4.99 33.76
C TYR A 254 -26.62 5.16 33.83
N CYS A 255 -27.10 5.72 34.94
CA CYS A 255 -28.52 6.01 35.17
C CYS A 255 -28.78 7.51 35.22
N TRP A 256 -29.74 7.98 34.44
CA TRP A 256 -30.21 9.36 34.41
C TRP A 256 -31.64 9.46 34.96
N LYS A 257 -31.81 10.33 35.96
CA LYS A 257 -33.12 10.67 36.55
C LYS A 257 -33.66 11.96 35.91
N ILE A 258 -34.85 11.88 35.35
CA ILE A 258 -35.57 13.00 34.74
C ILE A 258 -36.77 13.31 35.64
N THR A 259 -36.64 14.33 36.47
CA THR A 259 -37.69 14.79 37.40
C THR A 259 -38.61 15.79 36.71
N GLN A 260 -39.83 15.95 37.24
CA GLN A 260 -40.85 16.84 36.68
C GLN A 260 -41.15 16.51 35.21
N PHE A 261 -41.15 15.22 34.86
CA PHE A 261 -41.24 14.74 33.48
C PHE A 261 -42.48 15.27 32.76
N SER A 262 -43.60 15.41 33.47
CA SER A 262 -44.85 15.96 32.95
C SER A 262 -44.77 17.44 32.51
N THR A 263 -43.78 18.17 33.02
CA THR A 263 -43.58 19.61 32.74
C THR A 263 -42.64 19.88 31.56
N LEU A 264 -42.03 18.85 30.99
CA LEU A 264 -41.08 18.98 29.89
C LEU A 264 -41.77 19.49 28.62
N ASP A 265 -41.30 20.63 28.10
CA ASP A 265 -41.90 21.34 26.95
C ASP A 265 -41.03 21.32 25.68
N ARG A 266 -39.72 21.13 25.80
CA ARG A 266 -38.78 21.00 24.66
C ARG A 266 -38.91 19.67 23.93
N ASN A 267 -38.51 19.68 22.65
CA ASN A 267 -38.48 18.49 21.80
C ASN A 267 -37.53 17.40 22.32
N SER A 268 -36.37 17.78 22.86
CA SER A 268 -35.37 16.84 23.39
C SER A 268 -34.60 17.38 24.57
N TYR A 269 -34.11 16.47 25.40
CA TYR A 269 -33.26 16.73 26.56
C TYR A 269 -32.05 15.81 26.54
N THR A 270 -30.92 16.32 27.01
CA THR A 270 -29.67 15.56 27.13
C THR A 270 -29.27 15.44 28.59
N SER A 271 -28.73 14.28 28.97
CA SER A 271 -28.05 14.13 30.25
C SER A 271 -26.80 15.01 30.32
N GLY A 272 -26.23 15.15 31.52
CA GLY A 272 -24.82 15.51 31.62
C GLY A 272 -23.94 14.46 30.94
N SER A 273 -22.72 14.84 30.57
CA SER A 273 -21.74 13.88 30.06
C SER A 273 -21.33 12.92 31.18
N PHE A 274 -21.16 11.64 30.85
CA PHE A 274 -20.69 10.60 31.76
C PHE A 274 -19.57 9.77 31.14
N SER A 275 -18.61 9.36 31.96
CA SER A 275 -17.48 8.54 31.54
C SER A 275 -17.79 7.07 31.71
N CYS A 276 -17.58 6.27 30.66
CA CYS A 276 -17.77 4.82 30.64
C CYS A 276 -16.68 4.18 29.75
N GLY A 277 -15.91 3.26 30.29
CA GLY A 277 -14.78 2.63 29.60
C GLY A 277 -13.65 3.57 29.16
N GLY A 278 -13.55 4.78 29.73
CA GLY A 278 -12.57 5.80 29.32
C GLY A 278 -13.05 6.69 28.16
N ARG A 279 -14.32 6.57 27.76
CA ARG A 279 -14.99 7.44 26.80
C ARG A 279 -16.09 8.24 27.46
N ASN A 280 -16.42 9.39 26.88
CA ASN A 280 -17.47 10.25 27.37
C ASN A 280 -18.72 10.13 26.50
N TRP A 281 -19.86 9.92 27.14
CA TRP A 281 -21.14 9.66 26.50
C TRP A 281 -22.20 10.63 26.99
N VAL A 282 -23.30 10.73 26.24
CA VAL A 282 -24.49 11.53 26.60
C VAL A 282 -25.73 10.74 26.21
N LEU A 283 -26.73 10.70 27.10
CA LEU A 283 -28.06 10.20 26.75
C LEU A 283 -28.92 11.35 26.24
N LYS A 284 -29.68 11.10 25.18
CA LYS A 284 -30.66 12.05 24.62
C LYS A 284 -32.04 11.41 24.61
N VAL A 285 -33.01 12.11 25.18
CA VAL A 285 -34.41 11.70 25.24
C VAL A 285 -35.27 12.70 24.48
N TYR A 286 -36.20 12.18 23.68
CA TYR A 286 -37.32 12.94 23.13
C TYR A 286 -38.58 12.50 23.88
N PRO A 287 -39.05 13.26 24.89
CA PRO A 287 -40.15 12.84 25.76
C PRO A 287 -41.42 12.51 24.99
N ASN A 288 -41.72 13.28 23.95
CA ASN A 288 -42.87 13.10 23.06
C ASN A 288 -42.52 12.38 21.74
N GLY A 289 -41.32 11.82 21.61
CA GLY A 289 -40.86 11.12 20.42
C GLY A 289 -40.25 12.01 19.33
N VAL A 290 -39.55 11.37 18.40
CA VAL A 290 -38.96 11.98 17.20
C VAL A 290 -39.39 11.22 15.94
N GLY A 291 -39.44 11.91 14.80
CA GLY A 291 -39.75 11.31 13.51
C GLY A 291 -41.10 10.58 13.52
N SER A 292 -41.10 9.31 13.14
CA SER A 292 -42.31 8.47 13.08
C SER A 292 -42.89 8.10 14.45
N ALA A 293 -42.20 8.44 15.55
CA ALA A 293 -42.64 8.20 16.93
C ALA A 293 -43.32 9.40 17.58
N THR A 294 -43.28 10.57 16.94
CA THR A 294 -43.79 11.84 17.48
C THR A 294 -45.25 11.70 17.93
N GLY A 295 -45.53 12.10 19.18
CA GLY A 295 -46.83 12.04 19.82
C GLY A 295 -47.25 10.65 20.34
N ASN A 296 -46.47 9.60 20.10
CA ASN A 296 -46.87 8.22 20.42
C ASN A 296 -45.87 7.46 21.31
N SER A 297 -44.56 7.68 21.14
CA SER A 297 -43.54 6.95 21.86
C SER A 297 -42.36 7.84 22.22
N LEU A 298 -41.85 7.70 23.44
CA LEU A 298 -40.58 8.32 23.83
C LEU A 298 -39.44 7.68 23.03
N SER A 299 -38.52 8.53 22.57
CA SER A 299 -37.31 8.10 21.85
C SER A 299 -36.08 8.28 22.74
N LEU A 300 -35.14 7.34 22.67
CA LEU A 300 -33.93 7.31 23.51
C LEU A 300 -32.71 6.98 22.66
N PHE A 301 -31.67 7.80 22.80
CA PHE A 301 -30.44 7.74 22.03
C PHE A 301 -29.20 7.88 22.93
N LEU A 302 -28.11 7.28 22.49
CA LEU A 302 -26.76 7.40 23.02
C LEU A 302 -25.90 8.22 22.04
N LEU A 303 -25.19 9.20 22.57
CA LEU A 303 -24.28 10.07 21.82
C LEU A 303 -22.87 9.94 22.38
N SER A 304 -21.87 10.04 21.51
CA SER A 304 -20.48 10.27 21.91
C SER A 304 -20.28 11.75 22.21
N ALA A 305 -19.74 12.09 23.38
CA ALA A 305 -19.49 13.48 23.76
C ALA A 305 -18.26 14.06 23.05
N SER A 306 -17.32 13.21 22.63
CA SER A 306 -16.11 13.58 21.89
C SER A 306 -16.27 13.49 20.37
N ASN A 307 -17.48 13.15 19.87
CA ASN A 307 -17.75 12.87 18.47
C ASN A 307 -16.85 11.76 17.88
N GLU A 308 -16.36 10.86 18.73
CA GLU A 308 -15.69 9.64 18.30
C GLU A 308 -16.66 8.73 17.52
N THR A 309 -16.19 8.19 16.39
CA THR A 309 -16.96 7.35 15.46
C THR A 309 -16.72 5.86 15.75
N ASP A 310 -16.78 5.46 17.00
CA ASP A 310 -16.55 4.06 17.36
C ASP A 310 -17.80 3.22 17.16
N TYR A 311 -17.65 1.96 16.75
CA TYR A 311 -18.75 1.01 16.83
C TYR A 311 -19.04 0.77 18.31
N VAL A 312 -20.31 0.85 18.71
CA VAL A 312 -20.74 0.64 20.10
C VAL A 312 -21.82 -0.40 20.14
N ARG A 313 -21.71 -1.32 21.11
CA ARG A 313 -22.80 -2.19 21.54
C ARG A 313 -23.24 -1.73 22.92
N ALA A 314 -24.52 -1.42 23.07
CA ALA A 314 -25.09 -0.98 24.34
C ALA A 314 -26.50 -1.51 24.55
N LYS A 315 -26.94 -1.54 25.80
CA LYS A 315 -28.33 -1.75 26.19
C LYS A 315 -28.88 -0.44 26.72
N LEU A 316 -30.00 -0.01 26.18
CA LEU A 316 -30.77 1.10 26.71
C LEU A 316 -31.94 0.55 27.53
N ARG A 317 -32.28 1.25 28.61
CA ARG A 317 -33.39 0.87 29.49
C ARG A 317 -34.23 2.06 29.91
N VAL A 318 -35.53 1.81 30.05
CA VAL A 318 -36.44 2.63 30.89
C VAL A 318 -36.79 1.79 32.11
N LEU A 319 -36.48 2.29 33.30
CA LEU A 319 -36.57 1.49 34.52
C LEU A 319 -38.00 1.47 35.07
N ASP A 320 -38.58 0.28 35.22
CA ASP A 320 -39.71 0.05 36.12
C ASP A 320 -39.23 0.21 37.57
N GLN A 321 -39.75 1.22 38.26
CA GLN A 321 -39.33 1.63 39.60
C GLN A 321 -40.12 0.95 40.73
N ILE A 322 -41.05 0.07 40.40
CA ILE A 322 -41.92 -0.64 41.36
C ILE A 322 -41.57 -2.12 41.40
N ARG A 323 -41.55 -2.78 40.22
CA ARG A 323 -41.39 -4.24 40.10
C ARG A 323 -40.01 -4.63 39.62
N PHE A 324 -39.17 -3.66 39.26
CA PHE A 324 -37.84 -3.88 38.68
C PHE A 324 -37.84 -4.69 37.37
N THR A 325 -38.99 -4.77 36.69
CA THR A 325 -39.12 -5.33 35.33
C THR A 325 -38.86 -4.24 34.29
N HIS A 326 -37.59 -3.87 34.11
CA HIS A 326 -37.18 -2.79 33.22
C HIS A 326 -37.46 -3.11 31.74
N LEU A 327 -37.78 -2.08 30.94
CA LEU A 327 -37.86 -2.23 29.50
C LEU A 327 -36.46 -2.02 28.91
N GLU A 328 -35.84 -3.11 28.45
CA GLU A 328 -34.50 -3.14 27.86
C GLU A 328 -34.56 -3.33 26.35
N LYS A 329 -33.70 -2.61 25.61
CA LYS A 329 -33.43 -2.86 24.20
C LYS A 329 -31.93 -2.71 23.92
N GLN A 330 -31.34 -3.71 23.29
CA GLN A 330 -29.96 -3.67 22.82
C GLN A 330 -29.89 -2.94 21.47
N LEU A 331 -28.82 -2.18 21.28
CA LEU A 331 -28.49 -1.48 20.04
C LEU A 331 -27.00 -1.60 19.75
N GLU A 332 -26.70 -1.71 18.47
CA GLU A 332 -25.34 -1.74 17.96
C GLU A 332 -25.22 -0.87 16.72
N GLY A 333 -24.12 -0.13 16.60
CA GLY A 333 -23.90 0.70 15.43
C GLY A 333 -22.77 1.69 15.64
N TRP A 334 -22.54 2.49 14.61
CA TRP A 334 -21.58 3.59 14.62
C TRP A 334 -22.34 4.86 14.98
N PRO A 335 -22.24 5.38 16.22
CA PRO A 335 -22.88 6.64 16.59
C PRO A 335 -22.34 7.72 15.66
N ASN A 336 -23.19 8.16 14.74
CA ASN A 336 -22.80 9.12 13.73
C ASN A 336 -22.47 10.45 14.42
N ALA A 337 -21.21 10.87 14.33
CA ALA A 337 -20.68 12.11 14.90
C ALA A 337 -21.35 13.39 14.38
N THR A 338 -22.17 13.30 13.32
CA THR A 338 -22.85 14.44 12.68
C THR A 338 -24.38 14.45 12.86
N GLU A 339 -24.97 13.45 13.52
CA GLU A 339 -26.43 13.27 13.66
C GLU A 339 -26.91 13.18 15.14
N ASN A 340 -28.18 12.81 15.35
CA ASN A 340 -28.86 12.72 16.66
C ASN A 340 -28.34 11.62 17.62
N GLY A 341 -27.18 11.02 17.33
CA GLY A 341 -26.66 9.84 18.04
C GLY A 341 -27.22 8.52 17.51
N TRP A 342 -27.03 7.44 18.27
CA TRP A 342 -27.52 6.09 17.95
C TRP A 342 -28.57 5.63 18.97
N GLY A 343 -29.74 5.19 18.51
CA GLY A 343 -30.87 4.94 19.40
C GLY A 343 -32.12 4.45 18.69
N LEU A 344 -33.26 4.60 19.36
CA LEU A 344 -34.55 4.12 18.88
C LEU A 344 -35.60 5.23 18.95
N ASP A 345 -36.18 5.55 17.80
CA ASP A 345 -37.34 6.44 17.68
C ASP A 345 -38.51 5.93 18.55
N LYS A 346 -38.82 4.63 18.48
CA LYS A 346 -39.93 4.00 19.20
C LYS A 346 -39.39 3.18 20.37
N PHE A 347 -38.94 3.84 21.44
CA PHE A 347 -38.41 3.15 22.61
C PHE A 347 -39.53 2.58 23.49
N VAL A 348 -40.38 3.44 24.05
CA VAL A 348 -41.53 3.07 24.90
C VAL A 348 -42.74 3.93 24.56
N THR A 349 -43.95 3.35 24.58
CA THR A 349 -45.16 4.12 24.26
C THR A 349 -45.47 5.13 25.37
N LEU A 350 -46.04 6.28 25.01
CA LEU A 350 -46.50 7.27 26.00
C LEU A 350 -47.64 6.71 26.86
N ALA A 351 -48.45 5.80 26.30
CA ALA A 351 -49.49 5.09 27.04
C ALA A 351 -48.89 4.19 28.14
N ASP A 352 -47.83 3.45 27.84
CA ASP A 352 -47.14 2.62 28.84
C ASP A 352 -46.43 3.47 29.90
N ILE A 353 -45.81 4.60 29.53
CA ILE A 353 -45.19 5.54 30.49
C ILE A 353 -46.24 6.07 31.48
N LYS A 354 -47.43 6.45 30.98
CA LYS A 354 -48.53 6.99 31.80
C LYS A 354 -49.27 5.92 32.61
N ASN A 355 -49.09 4.64 32.30
CA ASN A 355 -49.73 3.55 33.03
C ASN A 355 -48.99 3.30 34.35
N ALA A 356 -49.57 3.76 35.46
CA ALA A 356 -48.99 3.64 36.80
C ALA A 356 -48.65 2.18 37.19
N THR A 357 -49.36 1.18 36.64
CA THR A 357 -49.09 -0.24 36.93
C THR A 357 -47.77 -0.75 36.31
N LYS A 358 -47.24 -0.05 35.29
CA LYS A 358 -45.97 -0.38 34.64
C LYS A 358 -44.76 0.18 35.38
N GLY A 359 -44.95 1.13 36.30
CA GLY A 359 -43.89 1.65 37.17
C GLY A 359 -42.81 2.50 36.50
N PHE A 360 -42.96 2.89 35.22
CA PHE A 360 -41.96 3.69 34.52
C PHE A 360 -41.88 5.14 35.04
N LEU A 361 -43.04 5.78 35.25
CA LEU A 361 -43.14 7.12 35.81
C LEU A 361 -43.66 7.06 37.25
N VAL A 362 -42.80 7.39 38.22
CA VAL A 362 -43.12 7.39 39.66
C VAL A 362 -42.73 8.73 40.25
N ASN A 363 -43.65 9.38 40.99
CA ASN A 363 -43.44 10.73 41.54
C ASN A 363 -42.94 11.73 40.49
N ASP A 364 -43.59 11.71 39.32
CA ASP A 364 -43.24 12.50 38.13
C ASP A 364 -41.76 12.41 37.73
N THR A 365 -41.14 11.26 38.01
CA THR A 365 -39.73 10.99 37.71
C THR A 365 -39.63 9.78 36.80
N LEU A 366 -38.99 9.96 35.65
CA LEU A 366 -38.60 8.87 34.73
C LEU A 366 -37.12 8.55 34.97
N LYS A 367 -36.76 7.27 34.99
CA LYS A 367 -35.35 6.84 35.04
C LYS A 367 -35.00 6.10 33.77
N VAL A 368 -33.99 6.59 33.08
CA VAL A 368 -33.41 5.96 31.89
C VAL A 368 -32.00 5.52 32.21
N GLU A 369 -31.57 4.40 31.63
CA GLU A 369 -30.26 3.82 31.89
C GLU A 369 -29.64 3.34 30.59
N VAL A 370 -28.31 3.35 30.55
CA VAL A 370 -27.53 2.70 29.51
C VAL A 370 -26.48 1.80 30.14
N GLU A 371 -26.27 0.63 29.54
CA GLU A 371 -25.16 -0.26 29.80
C GLU A 371 -24.33 -0.40 28.52
N ILE A 372 -23.09 0.09 28.53
CA ILE A 372 -22.15 -0.09 27.43
C ILE A 372 -21.53 -1.48 27.55
N LEU A 373 -21.72 -2.31 26.52
CA LEU A 373 -21.25 -3.69 26.49
C LEU A 373 -19.89 -3.79 25.81
N SER A 374 -19.70 -3.05 24.72
CA SER A 374 -18.40 -2.97 24.06
C SER A 374 -18.32 -1.74 23.17
N PHE A 375 -17.09 -1.36 22.82
CA PHE A 375 -16.86 -0.41 21.77
C PHE A 375 -15.60 -0.72 20.97
N SER A 376 -15.52 -0.25 19.72
CA SER A 376 -14.35 -0.46 18.88
C SER A 376 -13.12 0.30 19.38
N LYS A 377 -11.96 -0.27 19.08
CA LYS A 377 -10.63 0.33 19.20
C LYS A 377 -9.87 0.09 17.90
N THR A 378 -9.24 1.13 17.39
CA THR A 378 -8.42 1.06 16.18
C THR A 378 -7.00 1.50 16.51
N ASP A 379 -6.06 0.57 16.39
CA ASP A 379 -4.64 0.86 16.52
C ASP A 379 -4.03 1.10 15.13
N PHE A 380 -3.42 2.26 14.93
CA PHE A 380 -2.77 2.62 13.67
C PHE A 380 -1.27 2.36 13.74
N PHE A 381 -0.74 1.78 12.66
CA PHE A 381 0.68 1.50 12.54
C PHE A 381 1.24 2.13 11.27
N SER A 382 2.40 2.77 11.42
CA SER A 382 3.23 3.22 10.31
C SER A 382 4.56 2.46 10.33
N LEU A 383 4.98 1.91 9.19
CA LEU A 383 6.29 1.27 9.01
C LEU A 383 7.40 2.26 8.72
#